data_AF-A0A957ZGV8-F1
#
_entry.id   AF-A0A957ZGV8-F1
#
_cell.length_a   1.000
_cell.length_b   1.000
_cell.length_c   1.000
_cell.angle_alpha   90.00
_cell.angle_beta   90.00
_cell.angle_gamma   90.00
#
_symmetry.space_group_name_H-M   'P 1'
#
loop_
_entity.id
_entity.type
_entity.pdbx_description
1 polymer ?
#
loop_
_entity_poly.entity_id
_entity_poly.type
_entity_poly.pdbx_seq_one_letter_code
_entity_poly.pdbx_strand_id
1 'polypeptide(L)' 'MSARRQSPWVVLSAILVYIFLYAPIVVLIVFSFNSSRTNVVFEGVVNQGPCGPFFWYCELFKNDDVMDATRNTLTIA' A
#
# COMPACT_ATOMS: atom_id res chain seq x y z
N MET A 1 31.42 -4.67 24.49
CA MET A 1 30.15 -4.65 23.74
C MET A 1 29.02 -4.84 24.75
N SER A 2 28.35 -3.76 25.16
CA SER A 2 27.31 -3.82 26.20
C SER A 2 26.04 -4.44 25.64
N ALA A 3 25.62 -5.59 26.16
CA ALA A 3 24.36 -6.23 25.81
C ALA A 3 23.22 -5.37 26.35
N ARG A 4 22.56 -4.62 25.46
CA ARG A 4 21.42 -3.76 25.80
C ARG A 4 20.29 -4.66 26.32
N ARG A 5 20.07 -4.68 27.64
CA ARG A 5 18.88 -5.31 28.24
C ARG A 5 17.64 -4.52 27.84
N GLN A 6 17.08 -4.82 26.68
CA GLN A 6 15.79 -4.26 26.26
C GLN A 6 14.71 -4.97 27.06
N SER A 7 13.94 -4.20 27.84
CA SER A 7 12.82 -4.78 28.57
C SER A 7 11.76 -5.27 27.57
N PRO A 8 11.13 -6.43 27.82
CA PRO A 8 10.11 -6.98 26.92
C PRO A 8 8.93 -6.02 26.71
N TRP A 9 8.65 -5.17 27.69
CA TRP A 9 7.62 -4.12 27.62
C TRP A 9 7.91 -3.05 26.58
N VAL A 10 9.17 -2.63 26.45
CA VAL A 10 9.59 -1.64 25.44
C VAL A 10 9.54 -2.25 24.04
N VAL A 11 9.87 -3.54 23.92
CA VAL A 11 9.74 -4.25 22.63
C VAL A 11 8.28 -4.38 22.24
N LEU A 12 7.41 -4.79 23.17
CA LEU A 12 5.98 -4.91 22.92
C LEU A 12 5.36 -3.56 22.53
N SER A 13 5.68 -2.48 23.24
CA SER A 13 5.16 -1.15 22.91
C SER A 13 5.65 -0.67 21.55
N ALA A 14 6.92 -0.89 21.21
CA ALA A 14 7.43 -0.59 19.87
C ALA A 14 6.68 -1.36 18.79
N ILE A 15 6.48 -2.68 18.97
CA ILE A 15 5.72 -3.52 18.01
C ILE A 15 4.31 -2.97 17.81
N LEU A 16 3.60 -2.63 18.90
CA LEU A 16 2.24 -2.08 18.80
C LEU A 16 2.21 -0.74 18.05
N VAL A 17 3.18 0.14 18.30
CA VAL A 17 3.31 1.41 17.56
C VAL A 17 3.56 1.14 16.08
N TYR A 18 4.46 0.22 15.74
CA TYR A 18 4.70 -0.18 14.36
C TYR A 18 3.44 -0.74 13.70
N ILE A 19 2.70 -1.64 14.37
CA ILE A 19 1.43 -2.16 13.85
C ILE A 19 0.46 -1.01 13.60
N PHE A 20 0.28 -0.10 14.55
CA PHE A 20 -0.64 1.02 14.41
C PHE A 20 -0.28 1.93 13.22
N LEU A 21 1.01 2.24 13.04
CA LEU A 21 1.48 3.11 11.94
C LEU A 21 1.33 2.46 10.57
N TYR A 22 1.62 1.16 10.46
CA TYR A 22 1.64 0.45 9.18
C TYR A 22 0.30 -0.20 8.82
N ALA A 23 -0.58 -0.48 9.80
CA ALA A 23 -1.91 -1.03 9.54
C ALA A 23 -2.72 -0.26 8.48
N PRO A 24 -2.86 1.08 8.52
CA PRO A 24 -3.62 1.80 7.49
C PRO A 24 -2.97 1.67 6.11
N ILE A 25 -1.63 1.64 6.02
CA ILE A 25 -0.91 1.46 4.76
C ILE A 25 -1.18 0.06 4.19
N VAL A 26 -1.15 -0.97 5.05
CA VAL A 26 -1.47 -2.34 4.65
C VAL A 26 -2.91 -2.45 4.16
N VAL A 27 -3.86 -1.77 4.81
CA VAL A 27 -5.25 -1.72 4.34
C VAL A 27 -5.32 -1.11 2.93
N LEU A 28 -4.64 0.01 2.69
CA LEU A 28 -4.60 0.61 1.34
C LEU A 28 -3.98 -0.32 0.29
N ILE A 29 -2.91 -1.04 0.65
CA ILE A 29 -2.29 -2.03 -0.23
C ILE A 29 -3.27 -3.17 -0.52
N VAL A 30 -3.99 -3.70 0.46
CA VAL A 30 -4.98 -4.76 0.20
C VAL A 30 -6.11 -4.25 -0.69
N PHE A 31 -6.62 -3.04 -0.43
CA PHE A 31 -7.68 -2.44 -1.21
C PHE A 31 -7.26 -2.04 -2.63
N SER A 32 -5.97 -1.82 -2.92
CA SER A 32 -5.51 -1.56 -4.30
C SER A 32 -5.71 -2.77 -5.23
N PHE A 33 -5.90 -3.97 -4.66
CA PHE A 33 -6.25 -5.18 -5.38
C PHE A 33 -7.75 -5.47 -5.40
N ASN A 34 -8.61 -4.59 -4.88
CA ASN A 34 -10.05 -4.81 -4.83
C ASN A 34 -10.66 -4.86 -6.24
N SER A 35 -11.59 -5.79 -6.47
CA SER A 35 -12.40 -5.85 -7.70
C SER A 35 -13.37 -4.66 -7.81
N SER A 36 -13.81 -4.12 -6.69
CA SER A 36 -14.66 -2.93 -6.62
C SER A 36 -13.86 -1.65 -6.89
N ARG A 37 -14.43 -0.75 -7.71
CA ARG A 37 -13.87 0.62 -7.90
C ARG A 37 -14.12 1.53 -6.70
N THR A 38 -15.07 1.18 -5.85
CA THR A 38 -15.40 1.92 -4.63
C THR A 38 -14.74 1.24 -3.44
N ASN A 39 -13.84 1.93 -2.75
CA ASN A 39 -13.10 1.42 -1.58
C ASN A 39 -13.95 1.30 -0.30
N VAL A 40 -15.24 0.96 -0.43
CA VAL A 40 -16.20 0.88 0.69
C VAL A 40 -16.25 -0.55 1.24
N VAL A 41 -16.23 -1.55 0.37
CA VAL A 41 -16.26 -2.97 0.74
C VAL A 41 -15.23 -3.72 -0.11
N PHE A 42 -14.52 -4.68 0.49
CA PHE A 42 -13.63 -5.56 -0.25
C PHE A 42 -14.46 -6.66 -0.94
N GLU A 43 -14.61 -6.57 -2.26
CA GLU A 43 -15.43 -7.49 -3.06
C GLU A 43 -14.62 -8.66 -3.63
N GLY A 44 -13.33 -8.77 -3.25
CA GLY A 44 -12.41 -9.79 -3.71
C GLY A 44 -11.21 -9.20 -4.46
N VAL A 45 -10.27 -10.06 -4.83
CA VAL A 45 -9.10 -9.66 -5.62
C VAL A 45 -9.53 -9.49 -7.08
N VAL A 46 -9.17 -8.37 -7.70
CA VAL A 46 -9.37 -8.13 -9.13
C VAL A 46 -8.67 -9.22 -9.94
N ASN A 47 -9.33 -9.78 -10.94
CA ASN A 47 -8.72 -10.76 -11.83
C ASN A 47 -9.26 -10.58 -13.25
N GLN A 48 -8.98 -9.39 -13.80
CA GLN A 48 -9.53 -8.94 -15.07
C GLN A 48 -8.41 -8.76 -16.11
N GLY A 49 -8.70 -9.16 -17.34
CA GLY A 49 -7.79 -8.98 -18.47
C GLY A 49 -6.44 -9.71 -18.30
N PRO A 50 -5.41 -9.31 -19.08
CA PRO A 50 -4.13 -10.00 -19.11
C PRO A 50 -3.27 -9.77 -17.87
N CYS A 51 -3.58 -8.75 -17.06
CA CYS A 51 -2.79 -8.36 -15.89
C CYS A 51 -3.29 -9.00 -14.57
N GLY A 52 -4.41 -9.71 -14.57
CA GLY A 52 -4.96 -10.41 -13.40
C GLY A 52 -5.08 -9.49 -12.16
N PRO A 53 -4.41 -9.79 -11.03
CA PRO A 53 -4.45 -8.95 -9.83
C PRO A 53 -3.81 -7.57 -10.03
N PHE A 54 -2.92 -7.40 -11.00
CA PHE A 54 -2.29 -6.12 -11.29
C PHE A 54 -3.08 -5.27 -12.28
N PHE A 55 -4.34 -5.62 -12.55
CA PHE A 55 -5.21 -4.91 -13.49
C PHE A 55 -5.20 -3.38 -13.30
N TRP A 56 -5.40 -2.90 -12.07
CA TRP A 56 -5.44 -1.46 -11.79
C TRP A 56 -4.11 -0.76 -12.03
N TYR A 57 -2.98 -1.43 -11.77
CA TYR A 57 -1.66 -0.88 -12.07
C TYR A 57 -1.46 -0.76 -13.58
N CYS A 58 -1.84 -1.78 -14.35
CA CYS A 58 -1.81 -1.71 -15.81
C CYS A 58 -2.71 -0.59 -16.35
N GLU A 59 -3.87 -0.37 -15.74
CA GLU A 59 -4.79 0.70 -16.14
C GLU A 59 -4.22 2.08 -15.82
N LEU A 60 -3.58 2.24 -14.66
CA LEU A 60 -2.87 3.47 -14.27
C LEU A 60 -1.78 3.86 -15.28
N PHE A 61 -0.99 2.89 -15.75
CA PHE A 61 0.07 3.15 -16.75
C PHE A 61 -0.45 3.51 -18.14
N LYS A 62 -1.72 3.21 -18.44
CA LYS A 62 -2.37 3.62 -19.70
C LYS A 62 -3.02 5.00 -19.60
N ASN A 63 -3.07 5.59 -18.42
CA ASN A 63 -3.66 6.89 -18.20
C ASN A 63 -2.57 7.98 -18.35
N ASP A 64 -2.59 8.66 -19.48
CA ASP A 64 -1.61 9.70 -19.82
C ASP A 64 -1.62 10.84 -18.79
N ASP A 65 -2.79 11.28 -18.32
CA ASP A 65 -2.91 12.36 -17.32
C ASP A 65 -2.20 12.00 -16.01
N VAL A 66 -2.38 10.76 -15.52
CA VAL A 66 -1.72 10.28 -14.30
C VAL A 66 -0.22 10.16 -14.52
N MET A 67 0.21 9.68 -15.68
CA MET A 67 1.62 9.54 -15.99
C MET A 67 2.33 10.89 -16.11
N ASP A 68 1.68 11.87 -16.71
CA ASP A 68 2.20 13.24 -16.80
C ASP A 68 2.27 13.89 -15.42
N ALA A 69 1.25 13.76 -14.58
CA ALA A 69 1.29 14.23 -13.19
C ALA A 69 2.43 13.58 -12.39
N THR A 70 2.67 12.28 -12.59
CA THR A 70 3.77 11.54 -11.96
C THR A 70 5.13 12.04 -12.42
N ARG A 71 5.30 12.24 -13.74
CA ARG A 71 6.54 12.77 -14.33
C ARG A 71 6.83 14.20 -13.87
N ASN A 72 5.81 15.05 -13.85
CA ASN A 72 5.93 16.41 -13.36
C ASN A 72 6.39 16.42 -11.90
N THR A 73 5.78 15.60 -11.05
CA THR A 73 6.17 15.47 -9.64
C THR A 73 7.63 15.01 -9.50
N LEU A 74 8.04 13.97 -10.23
CA LEU A 74 9.41 13.42 -10.16
C LEU A 74 10.47 14.38 -10.73
N THR A 75 10.09 15.26 -11.66
CA THR A 75 11.00 16.23 -12.28
C THR A 75 11.18 17.48 -11.42
N ILE A 76 10.12 17.88 -10.71
CA ILE A 76 10.12 19.10 -9.89
C ILE A 76 10.63 18.84 -8.48
N ALA A 77 10.30 17.69 -7.87
CA ALA A 77 10.70 17.32 -6.51
C ALA A 77 12.20 16.97 -6.43
#